data_AF-A0A945HDE6-F1
#
_entry.id   AF-A0A945HDE6-F1
#
_cell.length_a   1.000
_cell.length_b   1.000
_cell.length_c   1.000
_cell.angle_alpha   90.00
_cell.angle_beta   90.00
_cell.angle_gamma   90.00
#
_symmetry.space_group_name_H-M   'P 1'
#
loop_
_entity.id
_entity.type
_entity.pdbx_description
1 polymer ?
#
loop_
_entity_poly.entity_id
_entity_poly.type
_entity_poly.pdbx_seq_one_letter_code
_entity_poly.pdbx_strand_id
1 'polypeptide(L)'
;TELSPRLARAQGSPPEQLHVIDLLSVGQIGPGDETISVAFDDNLGELYPFSLAQKLDLITEPLDWYLPGADTPWGAPVVPMEMLSVLTNAASKHSGFAARQPSIGLFIDLEVRLLGCPVLVGHTYRIDREIVAISESRRTESYWTRTTLTDVATDVASAEVLLHQGVFKDSYPGYPAGG
;
A
#
# COMPACT_ATOMS: atom_id res chain seq x y z
N THR A 1 -5.87 -7.14 -15.19
CA THR A 1 -6.15 -7.87 -13.93
C THR A 1 -7.60 -7.66 -13.54
N GLU A 2 -8.11 -8.36 -12.52
CA GLU A 2 -9.50 -8.21 -12.04
C GLU A 2 -9.82 -6.79 -11.54
N LEU A 3 -8.80 -6.03 -11.07
CA LEU A 3 -9.00 -4.64 -10.64
C LEU A 3 -8.99 -3.63 -11.80
N SER A 4 -8.47 -3.99 -12.98
CA SER A 4 -8.36 -3.04 -14.10
C SER A 4 -9.71 -2.43 -14.50
N PRO A 5 -10.83 -3.20 -14.63
CA PRO A 5 -12.13 -2.62 -14.92
C PRO A 5 -12.67 -1.72 -13.79
N ARG A 6 -12.35 -2.03 -12.53
CA ARG A 6 -12.78 -1.22 -11.36
C ARG A 6 -12.04 0.12 -11.33
N LEU A 7 -10.73 0.08 -11.51
CA LEU A 7 -9.91 1.29 -11.63
C LEU A 7 -10.37 2.16 -12.80
N ALA A 8 -10.60 1.55 -13.97
CA ALA A 8 -11.08 2.28 -15.15
C ALA A 8 -12.44 2.96 -14.91
N ARG A 9 -13.36 2.32 -14.18
CA ARG A 9 -14.63 2.93 -13.77
C ARG A 9 -14.42 4.13 -12.85
N ALA A 10 -13.54 4.01 -11.85
CA ALA A 10 -13.23 5.12 -10.95
C ALA A 10 -12.62 6.32 -11.72
N GLN A 11 -11.75 6.05 -12.69
CA GLN A 11 -11.15 7.07 -13.54
C GLN A 11 -12.14 7.74 -14.50
N GLY A 12 -13.12 6.98 -15.02
CA GLY A 12 -14.13 7.47 -15.97
C GLY A 12 -15.33 8.16 -15.31
N SER A 13 -15.45 8.14 -13.98
CA SER A 13 -16.58 8.73 -13.26
C SER A 13 -16.11 9.36 -11.94
N PRO A 14 -15.32 10.45 -12.02
CA PRO A 14 -14.85 11.14 -10.82
C PRO A 14 -16.03 11.73 -10.03
N PRO A 15 -15.95 11.76 -8.68
CA PRO A 15 -16.98 12.30 -7.83
C PRO A 15 -17.13 13.81 -8.02
N GLU A 16 -18.36 14.33 -7.95
CA GLU A 16 -18.62 15.77 -8.06
C GLU A 16 -18.32 16.52 -6.76
N GLN A 17 -18.62 15.89 -5.61
CA GLN A 17 -18.46 16.50 -4.30
C GLN A 17 -17.98 15.47 -3.28
N LEU A 18 -16.88 15.79 -2.61
CA LEU A 18 -16.29 15.01 -1.52
C LEU A 18 -16.30 15.84 -0.24
N HIS A 19 -16.32 15.17 0.90
CA HIS A 19 -16.37 15.79 2.22
C HIS A 19 -15.31 15.26 3.18
N VAL A 20 -14.84 14.03 3.02
CA VAL A 20 -13.89 13.38 3.93
C VAL A 20 -12.51 13.27 3.30
N ILE A 21 -12.42 12.95 2.01
CA ILE A 21 -11.15 12.90 1.25
C ILE A 21 -11.00 14.07 0.27
N ASP A 22 -11.69 15.17 0.52
CA ASP A 22 -11.68 16.40 -0.29
C ASP A 22 -10.32 17.13 -0.32
N LEU A 23 -9.36 16.69 0.49
CA LEU A 23 -7.96 17.14 0.47
C LEU A 23 -7.09 16.39 -0.55
N LEU A 24 -7.60 15.30 -1.12
CA LEU A 24 -6.87 14.45 -2.06
C LEU A 24 -7.17 14.85 -3.51
N SER A 25 -6.18 14.64 -4.38
CA SER A 25 -6.35 14.84 -5.82
C SER A 25 -5.71 13.71 -6.64
N VAL A 26 -6.29 13.42 -7.81
CA VAL A 26 -5.66 12.49 -8.76
C VAL A 26 -4.35 13.12 -9.27
N GLY A 27 -3.29 12.32 -9.32
CA GLY A 27 -1.93 12.76 -9.62
C GLY A 27 -1.15 13.27 -8.41
N GLN A 28 -1.76 13.31 -7.21
CA GLN A 28 -1.04 13.66 -6.00
C GLN A 28 0.03 12.60 -5.71
N ILE A 29 1.26 13.05 -5.54
CA ILE A 29 2.42 12.21 -5.24
C ILE A 29 2.77 12.28 -3.74
N GLY A 30 3.39 11.20 -3.24
CA GLY A 30 4.01 11.21 -1.91
C GLY A 30 5.25 12.13 -1.85
N PRO A 31 5.90 12.24 -0.67
CA PRO A 31 7.07 13.11 -0.46
C PRO A 31 8.27 12.84 -1.37
N GLY A 32 8.42 11.60 -1.86
CA GLY A 32 9.48 11.21 -2.80
C GLY A 32 10.84 10.90 -2.14
N ASP A 33 10.95 11.00 -0.82
CA ASP A 33 12.13 10.62 -0.03
C ASP A 33 11.87 9.39 0.88
N GLU A 34 10.70 8.75 0.72
CA GLU A 34 10.34 7.55 1.48
C GLU A 34 11.24 6.38 1.08
N THR A 35 11.82 5.72 2.09
CA THR A 35 12.55 4.46 1.92
C THR A 35 12.10 3.44 2.96
N ILE A 36 12.24 2.17 2.63
CA ILE A 36 12.00 1.07 3.56
C ILE A 36 13.06 -0.01 3.39
N SER A 37 13.50 -0.58 4.50
CA SER A 37 14.32 -1.79 4.53
C SER A 37 13.62 -2.82 5.40
N VAL A 38 13.85 -4.10 5.08
CA VAL A 38 13.23 -5.20 5.81
C VAL A 38 14.30 -6.21 6.16
N ALA A 39 14.76 -6.20 7.39
CA ALA A 39 15.48 -7.32 7.98
C ALA A 39 14.52 -8.23 8.77
N PHE A 40 15.01 -9.40 9.17
CA PHE A 40 14.22 -10.39 9.90
C PHE A 40 13.67 -9.88 11.23
N ASP A 41 14.45 -9.05 11.92
CA ASP A 41 14.15 -8.58 13.28
C ASP A 41 13.66 -7.13 13.34
N ASP A 42 13.53 -6.47 12.17
CA ASP A 42 13.08 -5.08 12.11
C ASP A 42 11.62 -4.94 12.55
N ASN A 43 11.32 -3.85 13.26
CA ASN A 43 9.96 -3.46 13.62
C ASN A 43 9.40 -2.51 12.55
N LEU A 44 8.25 -2.85 11.96
CA LEU A 44 7.62 -2.10 10.88
C LEU A 44 6.68 -0.97 11.37
N GLY A 45 6.78 -0.61 12.65
CA GLY A 45 6.09 0.52 13.27
C GLY A 45 4.78 0.13 13.98
N GLU A 46 4.11 1.12 14.57
CA GLU A 46 2.92 0.90 15.41
C GLU A 46 1.76 0.20 14.69
N LEU A 47 1.62 0.40 13.37
CA LEU A 47 0.58 -0.26 12.58
C LEU A 47 0.84 -1.76 12.39
N TYR A 48 2.10 -2.17 12.49
CA TYR A 48 2.57 -3.54 12.26
C TYR A 48 3.59 -3.92 13.34
N PRO A 49 3.14 -4.15 14.59
CA PRO A 49 4.02 -4.36 15.74
C PRO A 49 4.56 -5.80 15.78
N PHE A 50 5.13 -6.27 14.68
CA PHE A 50 5.75 -7.57 14.53
C PHE A 50 6.96 -7.49 13.60
N SER A 51 7.92 -8.40 13.79
CA SER A 51 9.05 -8.58 12.87
C SER A 51 8.73 -9.56 11.75
N LEU A 52 9.53 -9.55 10.69
CA LEU A 52 9.40 -10.54 9.62
C LEU A 52 9.56 -11.98 10.16
N ALA A 53 10.51 -12.22 11.07
CA ALA A 53 10.68 -13.54 11.70
C ALA A 53 9.42 -14.00 12.44
N GLN A 54 8.82 -13.13 13.26
CA GLN A 54 7.56 -13.44 13.96
C GLN A 54 6.40 -13.71 13.00
N LYS A 55 6.37 -13.01 11.87
CA LYS A 55 5.36 -13.23 10.84
C LYS A 55 5.56 -14.60 10.16
N LEU A 56 6.80 -14.98 9.87
CA LEU A 56 7.14 -16.27 9.26
C LEU A 56 6.79 -17.47 10.15
N ASP A 57 6.82 -17.32 11.48
CA ASP A 57 6.37 -18.37 12.40
C ASP A 57 4.86 -18.68 12.29
N LEU A 58 4.08 -17.76 11.71
CA LEU A 58 2.62 -17.83 11.62
C LEU A 58 2.08 -17.95 10.19
N ILE A 59 2.94 -17.82 9.17
CA ILE A 59 2.51 -17.90 7.78
C ILE A 59 2.02 -19.32 7.45
N THR A 60 0.91 -19.42 6.74
CA THR A 60 0.33 -20.71 6.33
C THR A 60 0.97 -21.28 5.07
N GLU A 61 1.73 -20.47 4.34
CA GLU A 61 2.43 -20.81 3.11
C GLU A 61 3.95 -20.65 3.31
N PRO A 62 4.59 -21.52 4.12
CA PRO A 62 6.03 -21.43 4.33
C PRO A 62 6.79 -21.82 3.06
N LEU A 63 7.88 -21.13 2.80
CA LEU A 63 8.83 -21.46 1.74
C LEU A 63 10.25 -21.26 2.27
N ASP A 64 11.15 -22.19 1.96
CA ASP A 64 12.56 -22.12 2.41
C ASP A 64 13.24 -20.82 1.95
N TRP A 65 12.80 -20.25 0.83
CA TRP A 65 13.30 -18.99 0.29
C TRP A 65 12.99 -17.77 1.17
N TYR A 66 12.10 -17.90 2.15
CA TYR A 66 11.81 -16.83 3.11
C TYR A 66 12.74 -16.85 4.31
N LEU A 67 13.52 -17.92 4.53
CA LEU A 67 14.27 -18.13 5.76
C LEU A 67 15.66 -17.47 5.72
N PRO A 68 16.24 -17.15 6.89
CA PRO A 68 17.62 -16.67 6.98
C PRO A 68 18.61 -17.63 6.31
N GLY A 69 19.51 -17.10 5.50
CA GLY A 69 20.51 -17.90 4.79
C GLY A 69 19.98 -18.71 3.60
N ALA A 70 18.75 -18.44 3.15
CA ALA A 70 18.20 -19.10 1.97
C ALA A 70 19.09 -18.93 0.73
N ASP A 71 19.36 -20.04 0.05
CA ASP A 71 20.01 -20.06 -1.25
C ASP A 71 18.94 -19.85 -2.33
N THR A 72 18.88 -18.63 -2.86
CA THR A 72 17.90 -18.23 -3.88
C THR A 72 18.60 -17.76 -5.15
N PRO A 73 17.95 -17.84 -6.33
CA PRO A 73 18.50 -17.29 -7.57
C PRO A 73 18.83 -15.79 -7.53
N TRP A 74 18.30 -15.06 -6.54
CA TRP A 74 18.50 -13.62 -6.37
C TRP A 74 19.55 -13.28 -5.31
N GLY A 75 20.19 -14.28 -4.69
CA GLY A 75 21.29 -14.09 -3.75
C GLY A 75 20.90 -13.61 -2.35
N ALA A 76 19.60 -13.53 -2.05
CA ALA A 76 19.07 -13.17 -0.74
C ALA A 76 17.69 -13.82 -0.49
N PRO A 77 17.26 -13.94 0.78
CA PRO A 77 15.90 -14.38 1.08
C PRO A 77 14.85 -13.46 0.47
N VAL A 78 13.73 -14.04 0.06
CA VAL A 78 12.61 -13.33 -0.56
C VAL A 78 11.64 -12.87 0.52
N VAL A 79 11.15 -11.63 0.42
CA VAL A 79 10.03 -11.15 1.24
C VAL A 79 8.75 -11.85 0.80
N PRO A 80 7.98 -12.47 1.71
CA PRO A 80 6.69 -13.09 1.38
C PRO A 80 5.73 -12.11 0.71
N MET A 81 4.96 -12.56 -0.27
CA MET A 81 4.07 -11.67 -1.05
C MET A 81 3.06 -10.92 -0.18
N GLU A 82 2.53 -11.55 0.86
CA GLU A 82 1.61 -10.91 1.82
C GLU A 82 2.23 -9.71 2.54
N MET A 83 3.56 -9.73 2.75
CA MET A 83 4.28 -8.64 3.40
C MET A 83 4.36 -7.39 2.51
N LEU A 84 4.19 -7.49 1.19
CA LEU A 84 4.25 -6.31 0.32
C LEU A 84 3.15 -5.28 0.63
N SER A 85 1.98 -5.73 1.08
CA SER A 85 0.93 -4.85 1.57
C SER A 85 1.34 -4.12 2.86
N VAL A 86 2.03 -4.83 3.76
CA VAL A 86 2.56 -4.30 5.01
C VAL A 86 3.65 -3.26 4.74
N LEU A 87 4.62 -3.57 3.89
CA LEU A 87 5.74 -2.68 3.59
C LEU A 87 5.27 -1.38 2.94
N THR A 88 4.38 -1.50 1.96
CA THR A 88 3.85 -0.33 1.26
C THR A 88 2.92 0.50 2.15
N ASN A 89 2.29 -0.09 3.18
CA ASN A 89 1.44 0.66 4.10
C ASN A 89 2.15 1.12 5.39
N ALA A 90 3.27 0.52 5.80
CA ALA A 90 3.99 0.89 7.04
C ALA A 90 4.39 2.38 7.04
N ALA A 91 4.83 2.89 5.89
CA ALA A 91 5.18 4.29 5.70
C ALA A 91 4.00 5.17 5.23
N SER A 92 2.77 4.64 5.08
CA SER A 92 1.67 5.41 4.47
C SER A 92 1.25 6.65 5.26
N LYS A 93 1.45 6.67 6.59
CA LYS A 93 1.27 7.88 7.41
C LYS A 93 2.18 9.04 6.96
N HIS A 94 3.33 8.75 6.36
CA HIS A 94 4.26 9.74 5.83
C HIS A 94 3.92 10.18 4.40
N SER A 95 3.00 9.49 3.71
CA SER A 95 2.63 9.82 2.32
C SER A 95 1.98 11.21 2.17
N GLY A 96 1.49 11.81 3.26
CA GLY A 96 0.71 13.04 3.23
C GLY A 96 -0.71 12.87 2.68
N PHE A 97 -1.13 11.64 2.33
CA PHE A 97 -2.49 11.35 1.90
C PHE A 97 -3.39 11.27 3.14
N ALA A 98 -4.11 12.36 3.41
CA ALA A 98 -4.94 12.51 4.59
C ALA A 98 -6.43 12.57 4.24
N ALA A 99 -7.22 11.81 5.00
CA ALA A 99 -8.67 12.01 5.11
C ALA A 99 -8.98 12.86 6.35
N ARG A 100 -10.04 13.66 6.31
CA ARG A 100 -10.55 14.39 7.47
C ARG A 100 -10.87 13.44 8.61
N GLN A 101 -10.55 13.88 9.83
CA GLN A 101 -10.71 13.11 11.05
C GLN A 101 -11.71 13.80 12.00
N PRO A 102 -12.38 13.04 12.90
CA PRO A 102 -12.32 11.58 13.00
C PRO A 102 -13.12 10.91 11.86
N SER A 103 -12.56 9.86 11.27
CA SER A 103 -13.27 9.00 10.31
C SER A 103 -12.78 7.55 10.40
N ILE A 104 -13.63 6.61 10.02
CA ILE A 104 -13.31 5.18 9.98
C ILE A 104 -12.89 4.82 8.55
N GLY A 105 -11.62 4.44 8.40
CA GLY A 105 -11.04 3.96 7.14
C GLY A 105 -11.27 2.47 6.88
N LEU A 106 -11.12 2.07 5.62
CA LEU A 106 -11.18 0.68 5.18
C LEU A 106 -10.27 0.42 3.98
N PHE A 107 -9.71 -0.80 3.91
CA PHE A 107 -9.14 -1.34 2.68
C PHE A 107 -10.23 -2.07 1.89
N ILE A 108 -10.32 -1.80 0.60
CA ILE A 108 -11.40 -2.28 -0.26
C ILE A 108 -10.86 -3.33 -1.23
N ASP A 109 -9.83 -2.99 -2.00
CA ASP A 109 -9.18 -3.89 -2.95
C ASP A 109 -7.65 -3.73 -2.85
N LEU A 110 -6.92 -4.82 -3.11
CA LEU A 110 -5.46 -4.83 -3.16
C LEU A 110 -5.02 -5.65 -4.37
N GLU A 111 -4.08 -5.10 -5.15
CA GLU A 111 -3.34 -5.85 -6.16
C GLU A 111 -1.85 -5.67 -5.92
N VAL A 112 -1.12 -6.77 -5.96
CA VAL A 112 0.34 -6.81 -5.86
C VAL A 112 0.89 -7.39 -7.15
N ARG A 113 1.85 -6.70 -7.76
CA ARG A 113 2.52 -7.12 -8.99
C ARG A 113 4.03 -7.08 -8.79
N LEU A 114 4.70 -8.21 -8.98
CA LEU A 114 6.16 -8.26 -9.08
C LEU A 114 6.58 -7.86 -10.50
N LEU A 115 7.65 -7.08 -10.62
CA LEU A 115 8.10 -6.45 -11.88
C LEU A 115 9.38 -7.11 -12.43
N GLY A 116 9.50 -8.43 -12.24
CA GLY A 116 10.60 -9.26 -12.76
C GLY A 116 11.56 -9.77 -11.69
N CYS A 117 11.70 -9.06 -10.57
CA CYS A 117 12.46 -9.49 -9.40
C CYS A 117 11.59 -9.45 -8.14
N PRO A 118 11.74 -10.39 -7.19
CA PRO A 118 11.11 -10.29 -5.89
C PRO A 118 11.70 -9.13 -5.07
N VAL A 119 10.98 -8.73 -4.03
CA VAL A 119 11.52 -7.89 -2.96
C VAL A 119 12.35 -8.79 -2.04
N LEU A 120 13.55 -8.34 -1.68
CA LEU A 120 14.55 -9.13 -0.98
C LEU A 120 14.75 -8.62 0.45
N VAL A 121 15.00 -9.55 1.37
CA VAL A 121 15.30 -9.24 2.77
C VAL A 121 16.72 -8.64 2.85
N GLY A 122 16.88 -7.59 3.65
CA GLY A 122 18.14 -6.86 3.84
C GLY A 122 18.41 -5.78 2.78
N HIS A 123 17.54 -5.65 1.78
CA HIS A 123 17.61 -4.58 0.78
C HIS A 123 16.83 -3.35 1.20
N THR A 124 17.23 -2.20 0.67
CA THR A 124 16.53 -0.92 0.84
C THR A 124 15.81 -0.54 -0.45
N TYR A 125 14.55 -0.15 -0.32
CA TYR A 125 13.68 0.24 -1.42
C TYR A 125 13.22 1.68 -1.27
N ARG A 126 13.32 2.45 -2.35
CA ARG A 126 12.60 3.72 -2.50
C ARG A 126 11.12 3.41 -2.71
N ILE A 127 10.27 4.19 -2.04
CA ILE A 127 8.82 4.11 -2.16
C ILE A 127 8.32 5.32 -2.94
N ASP A 128 7.77 5.08 -4.12
CA ASP A 128 7.13 6.10 -4.94
C ASP A 128 5.61 5.90 -4.91
N ARG A 129 4.83 6.94 -4.60
CA ARG A 129 3.37 6.87 -4.44
C ARG A 129 2.65 7.87 -5.32
N GLU A 130 1.51 7.45 -5.87
CA GLU A 130 0.61 8.31 -6.65
C GLU A 130 -0.85 7.96 -6.37
N ILE A 131 -1.71 8.97 -6.20
CA ILE A 131 -3.17 8.79 -6.24
C ILE A 131 -3.61 8.72 -7.70
N VAL A 132 -4.08 7.55 -8.14
CA VAL A 132 -4.32 7.25 -9.56
C VAL A 132 -5.80 7.28 -9.95
N ALA A 133 -6.68 7.32 -8.95
CA ALA A 133 -8.11 7.52 -9.10
C ALA A 133 -8.74 7.90 -7.76
N ILE A 134 -9.84 8.63 -7.81
CA ILE A 134 -10.70 8.96 -6.67
C ILE A 134 -12.14 8.63 -7.08
N SER A 135 -12.91 8.07 -6.17
CA SER A 135 -14.29 7.64 -6.42
C SER A 135 -15.15 7.75 -5.17
N GLU A 136 -16.45 7.59 -5.33
CA GLU A 136 -17.37 7.44 -4.21
C GLU A 136 -18.43 6.36 -4.49
N SER A 137 -19.03 5.89 -3.41
CA SER A 137 -20.27 5.13 -3.41
C SER A 137 -21.29 5.83 -2.52
N ARG A 138 -22.49 5.25 -2.40
CA ARG A 138 -23.50 5.73 -1.44
C ARG A 138 -22.98 5.84 0.00
N ARG A 139 -22.04 4.99 0.42
CA ARG A 139 -21.58 4.90 1.82
C ARG A 139 -20.11 5.25 2.03
N THR A 140 -19.33 5.33 0.96
CA THR A 140 -17.87 5.50 1.06
C THR A 140 -17.36 6.57 0.11
N GLU A 141 -16.37 7.32 0.55
CA GLU A 141 -15.45 8.01 -0.35
C GLU A 141 -14.17 7.18 -0.41
N SER A 142 -13.58 7.01 -1.59
CA SER A 142 -12.43 6.13 -1.77
C SER A 142 -11.44 6.67 -2.80
N TYR A 143 -10.21 6.19 -2.70
CA TYR A 143 -9.11 6.55 -3.58
C TYR A 143 -8.19 5.35 -3.81
N TRP A 144 -7.50 5.40 -4.94
CA TRP A 144 -6.59 4.36 -5.39
C TRP A 144 -5.17 4.90 -5.29
N THR A 145 -4.32 4.24 -4.54
CA THR A 145 -2.91 4.57 -4.44
C THR A 145 -2.09 3.51 -5.15
N ARG A 146 -1.31 3.92 -6.15
CA ARG A 146 -0.23 3.09 -6.70
C ARG A 146 1.03 3.37 -5.91
N THR A 147 1.68 2.32 -5.44
CA THR A 147 2.98 2.39 -4.76
C THR A 147 3.97 1.51 -5.50
N THR A 148 5.11 2.07 -5.90
CA THR A 148 6.21 1.33 -6.55
C THR A 148 7.37 1.20 -5.58
N LEU A 149 7.91 -0.02 -5.47
CA LEU A 149 9.13 -0.31 -4.74
C LEU A 149 10.30 -0.42 -5.72
N THR A 150 11.27 0.49 -5.61
CA THR A 150 12.49 0.49 -6.44
C THR A 150 13.70 0.18 -5.56
N ASP A 151 14.44 -0.87 -5.89
CA ASP A 151 15.66 -1.23 -5.15
C ASP A 151 16.70 -0.11 -5.31
N VAL A 152 17.17 0.46 -4.20
CA VAL A 152 18.09 1.61 -4.22
C VAL A 152 19.47 1.24 -4.76
N ALA A 153 19.92 -0.01 -4.58
CA ALA A 153 21.24 -0.45 -5.04
C ALA A 153 21.27 -0.68 -6.55
N THR A 154 20.14 -1.04 -7.17
CA THR A 154 20.07 -1.38 -8.60
C THR A 154 19.29 -0.37 -9.44
N ASP A 155 18.50 0.49 -8.81
CA ASP A 155 17.51 1.39 -9.44
C ASP A 155 16.49 0.65 -10.33
N VAL A 156 16.19 -0.61 -9.97
CA VAL A 156 15.21 -1.46 -10.66
C VAL A 156 13.92 -1.56 -9.84
N ALA A 157 12.79 -1.27 -10.47
CA ALA A 157 11.47 -1.46 -9.85
C ALA A 157 11.21 -2.95 -9.64
N SER A 158 10.98 -3.38 -8.39
CA SER A 158 10.77 -4.77 -8.02
C SER A 158 9.29 -5.12 -7.86
N ALA A 159 8.48 -4.19 -7.37
CA ALA A 159 7.05 -4.43 -7.17
C ALA A 159 6.22 -3.16 -7.33
N GLU A 160 4.96 -3.34 -7.75
CA GLU A 160 3.89 -2.35 -7.70
C GLU A 160 2.76 -2.90 -6.82
N VAL A 161 2.27 -2.06 -5.90
CA VAL A 161 1.10 -2.32 -5.08
C VAL A 161 0.04 -1.28 -5.40
N LEU A 162 -1.12 -1.73 -5.86
CA LEU A 162 -2.29 -0.90 -6.06
C LEU A 162 -3.28 -1.16 -4.93
N LEU A 163 -3.46 -0.16 -4.07
CA LEU A 163 -4.36 -0.22 -2.92
C LEU A 163 -5.57 0.69 -3.18
N HIS A 164 -6.76 0.10 -3.19
CA HIS A 164 -8.03 0.81 -3.13
C HIS A 164 -8.47 0.88 -1.67
N GLN A 165 -8.58 2.09 -1.16
CA GLN A 165 -8.90 2.35 0.23
C GLN A 165 -9.88 3.52 0.32
N GLY A 166 -10.56 3.64 1.46
CA GLY A 166 -11.54 4.71 1.61
C GLY A 166 -11.95 4.92 3.05
N VAL A 167 -13.03 5.67 3.21
CA VAL A 167 -13.61 6.05 4.49
C VAL A 167 -15.13 5.89 4.45
N PHE A 168 -15.74 5.50 5.57
CA PHE A 168 -17.19 5.49 5.72
C PHE A 168 -17.70 6.91 5.93
N LYS A 169 -18.60 7.36 5.05
CA LYS A 169 -19.19 8.72 5.07
C LYS A 169 -19.83 9.04 6.42
N ASP A 170 -20.69 8.14 6.90
CA ASP A 170 -21.44 8.30 8.16
C ASP A 170 -20.56 8.28 9.41
N SER A 171 -19.28 7.89 9.30
CA SER A 171 -18.34 7.91 10.42
C SER A 171 -17.72 9.28 10.67
N TYR A 172 -17.79 10.19 9.69
CA TYR A 172 -17.29 11.55 9.83
C TYR A 172 -18.39 12.46 10.37
N PRO A 173 -18.24 13.06 11.57
CA PRO A 173 -19.29 13.89 12.17
C PRO A 173 -19.72 15.10 11.32
N GLY A 174 -18.83 15.59 10.46
CA GLY A 174 -19.10 16.70 9.54
C GLY A 174 -19.70 16.29 8.20
N TYR A 175 -20.03 15.01 8.01
CA TYR A 175 -20.64 14.55 6.76
C TYR A 175 -22.08 15.07 6.67
N PRO A 176 -22.53 15.65 5.53
CA PRO A 176 -23.88 16.14 5.40
C PRO A 176 -24.90 15.03 5.65
N ALA A 177 -25.88 15.28 6.53
CA ALA A 177 -27.02 14.38 6.67
C ALA A 177 -27.72 14.28 5.31
N GLY A 178 -27.79 13.07 4.75
CA GLY A 178 -28.38 12.85 3.43
C GLY A 178 -29.78 13.44 3.34
N GLY A 179 -30.03 14.23 2.30
CA GLY A 179 -31.38 14.59 1.86
C GLY A 179 -32.11 13.39 1.26
#